data_AF-A0A662HMZ2-F1
#
_entry.id   AF-A0A662HMZ2-F1
#
_cell.length_a   1.000
_cell.length_b   1.000
_cell.length_c   1.000
_cell.angle_alpha   90.00
_cell.angle_beta   90.00
_cell.angle_gamma   90.00
#
_symmetry.space_group_name_H-M   'P 1'
#
loop_
_entity.id
_entity.type
_entity.pdbx_description
1 polymer ?
#
loop_
_entity_poly.entity_id
_entity_poly.type
_entity_poly.pdbx_seq_one_letter_code
_entity_poly.pdbx_strand_id
1 'polypeptide(L)'
;MSEEFDMYKMICMVAKHRLLHMYDIAFALDKDITSVERILHRLEALGVVSIDGLFVEYIEEVEEGKEDWWIMVSTIDPEYYTQRGFIKVGNVVVAPFSPALAKLVRASDMSFTGTSDAAEKEWYNDYGGLTPIRYMMDAERLLIQAIKTREREGRGDIKLLESACKELKKAVIIAKERYVPPEDELTLDISLEGGFEDVLRLVKRYFRAKELEIIRLVLSKIRSTTPPEQ
;
A
#
# COMPACT_ATOMS: atom_id res chain seq x y z
N MET A 1 1.79 20.82 -8.28
CA MET A 1 1.32 19.55 -8.90
C MET A 1 -0.21 19.61 -8.91
N SER A 2 -0.88 19.23 -10.01
CA SER A 2 -2.34 19.40 -10.15
C SER A 2 -3.09 18.41 -9.24
N GLU A 3 -4.15 18.86 -8.57
CA GLU A 3 -5.07 18.01 -7.79
C GLU A 3 -5.65 16.86 -8.63
N GLU A 4 -5.79 17.09 -9.94
CA GLU A 4 -6.19 16.06 -10.90
C GLU A 4 -5.19 14.90 -10.97
N PHE A 5 -3.89 15.17 -10.91
CA PHE A 5 -2.87 14.12 -10.96
C PHE A 5 -2.88 13.27 -9.69
N ASP A 6 -3.05 13.92 -8.54
CA ASP A 6 -3.16 13.25 -7.26
C ASP A 6 -4.41 12.37 -7.21
N MET A 7 -5.53 12.83 -7.77
CA MET A 7 -6.75 12.03 -7.91
C MET A 7 -6.51 10.73 -8.67
N TYR A 8 -5.82 10.76 -9.81
CA TYR A 8 -5.52 9.55 -10.58
C TYR A 8 -4.54 8.61 -9.87
N LYS A 9 -3.53 9.16 -9.20
CA LYS A 9 -2.63 8.36 -8.35
C LYS A 9 -3.39 7.64 -7.23
N MET A 10 -4.35 8.32 -6.60
CA MET A 10 -5.21 7.70 -5.58
C MET A 10 -6.05 6.57 -6.17
N ILE A 11 -6.67 6.78 -7.33
CA ILE A 11 -7.41 5.72 -8.04
C ILE A 11 -6.51 4.51 -8.28
N CYS A 12 -5.29 4.70 -8.81
CA CYS A 12 -4.34 3.60 -8.98
C CYS A 12 -4.08 2.87 -7.65
N MET A 13 -3.82 3.59 -6.56
CA MET A 13 -3.61 2.97 -5.25
C MET A 13 -4.80 2.12 -4.79
N VAL A 14 -5.99 2.71 -4.74
CA VAL A 14 -7.17 2.01 -4.21
C VAL A 14 -7.64 0.89 -5.14
N ALA A 15 -7.51 1.05 -6.46
CA ALA A 15 -7.84 0.00 -7.41
C ALA A 15 -6.94 -1.22 -7.22
N LYS A 16 -5.65 -1.02 -6.91
CA LYS A 16 -4.73 -2.14 -6.70
C LYS A 16 -4.92 -2.84 -5.37
N HIS A 17 -5.01 -2.06 -4.30
CA HIS A 17 -5.05 -2.59 -2.94
C HIS A 17 -6.46 -3.01 -2.50
N ARG A 18 -7.50 -2.52 -3.19
CA ARG A 18 -8.94 -2.66 -2.91
C ARG A 18 -9.41 -2.01 -1.61
N LEU A 19 -8.63 -2.07 -0.55
CA LEU A 19 -8.88 -1.43 0.74
C LEU A 19 -7.57 -0.84 1.27
N LEU A 20 -7.58 0.46 1.60
CA LEU A 20 -6.42 1.15 2.17
C LEU A 20 -6.82 2.09 3.30
N HIS A 21 -5.89 2.31 4.22
CA HIS A 21 -6.00 3.36 5.21
C HIS A 21 -5.62 4.72 4.57
N MET A 22 -6.37 5.79 4.85
CA MET A 22 -6.13 7.12 4.25
C MET A 22 -4.71 7.64 4.48
N TYR A 23 -4.13 7.34 5.65
CA TYR A 23 -2.75 7.73 5.95
C TYR A 23 -1.72 7.00 5.10
N ASP A 24 -1.98 5.79 4.61
CA ASP A 24 -1.08 5.14 3.65
C ASP A 24 -1.13 5.84 2.29
N ILE A 25 -2.31 6.27 1.86
CA ILE A 25 -2.48 7.06 0.63
C ILE A 25 -1.72 8.39 0.75
N ALA A 26 -1.93 9.12 1.85
CA ALA A 26 -1.24 10.38 2.14
C ALA A 26 0.28 10.18 2.22
N PHE A 27 0.72 9.12 2.91
CA PHE A 27 2.14 8.80 3.05
C PHE A 27 2.79 8.48 1.70
N ALA A 28 2.18 7.60 0.89
CA ALA A 28 2.73 7.20 -0.40
C ALA A 28 2.81 8.36 -1.38
N LEU A 29 1.78 9.22 -1.42
CA LEU A 29 1.70 10.34 -2.36
C LEU A 29 2.41 11.62 -1.89
N ASP A 30 2.96 11.61 -0.68
CA ASP A 30 3.59 12.77 -0.04
C ASP A 30 2.63 13.97 0.02
N LYS A 31 1.44 13.73 0.57
CA LYS A 31 0.36 14.72 0.69
C LYS A 31 -0.08 14.86 2.14
N ASP A 32 -0.60 16.03 2.47
CA ASP A 32 -1.29 16.26 3.73
C ASP A 32 -2.64 15.52 3.75
N ILE A 33 -3.09 15.13 4.95
CA ILE A 33 -4.30 14.32 5.10
C ILE A 33 -5.56 15.06 4.62
N THR A 34 -5.63 16.37 4.79
CA THR A 34 -6.80 17.18 4.41
C THR A 34 -6.96 17.26 2.89
N SER A 35 -5.86 17.38 2.14
CA SER A 35 -5.87 17.28 0.68
C SER A 35 -6.30 15.89 0.21
N VAL A 36 -5.85 14.83 0.89
CA VAL A 36 -6.27 13.45 0.58
C VAL A 36 -7.77 13.28 0.83
N GLU A 37 -8.27 13.66 2.00
CA GLU A 37 -9.70 13.61 2.35
C GLU A 37 -10.55 14.35 1.31
N ARG A 38 -10.15 15.56 0.90
CA ARG A 38 -10.87 16.34 -0.12
C ARG A 38 -10.98 15.58 -1.45
N ILE A 39 -9.88 14.97 -1.92
CA ILE A 39 -9.87 14.22 -3.18
C ILE A 39 -10.70 12.94 -3.05
N LEU A 40 -10.60 12.24 -1.92
CA LEU A 40 -11.34 11.01 -1.67
C LEU A 40 -12.86 11.25 -1.64
N HIS A 41 -13.34 12.33 -1.01
CA HIS A 41 -14.77 12.67 -1.06
C HIS A 41 -15.27 12.98 -2.48
N ARG A 42 -14.41 13.53 -3.35
CA ARG A 42 -14.74 13.69 -4.77
C ARG A 42 -14.84 12.34 -5.47
N LEU A 43 -13.91 11.42 -5.19
CA LEU A 43 -13.95 10.07 -5.74
C LEU A 43 -15.15 9.26 -5.24
N GLU A 44 -15.55 9.46 -3.99
CA GLU A 44 -16.77 8.89 -3.39
C GLU A 44 -18.02 9.41 -4.08
N ALA A 45 -18.11 10.74 -4.29
CA ALA A 45 -19.22 11.34 -5.04
C ALA A 45 -19.29 10.87 -6.51
N LEU A 46 -18.16 10.43 -7.08
CA LEU A 46 -18.10 9.85 -8.42
C LEU A 46 -18.38 8.33 -8.43
N GLY A 47 -18.61 7.70 -7.29
CA GLY A 47 -18.87 6.26 -7.17
C GLY A 47 -17.64 5.38 -7.39
N VAL A 48 -16.43 5.93 -7.23
CA VAL A 48 -15.18 5.18 -7.42
C VAL A 48 -14.76 4.47 -6.13
N VAL A 49 -14.97 5.13 -5.00
CA VAL A 49 -14.60 4.63 -3.66
C VAL A 49 -15.75 4.76 -2.66
N SER A 50 -15.69 3.99 -1.58
CA SER A 50 -16.50 4.16 -0.38
C SER A 50 -15.57 4.49 0.79
N ILE A 51 -15.98 5.42 1.66
CA ILE A 51 -15.21 5.83 2.83
C ILE A 51 -15.92 5.34 4.10
N ASP A 52 -15.24 4.50 4.89
CA ASP A 52 -15.68 4.09 6.22
C ASP A 52 -14.62 4.43 7.27
N GLY A 53 -14.88 5.50 8.03
CA GLY A 53 -13.91 6.06 8.97
C GLY A 53 -12.63 6.51 8.25
N LEU A 54 -11.51 5.86 8.56
CA LEU A 54 -10.20 6.13 7.94
C LEU A 54 -9.84 5.13 6.83
N PHE A 55 -10.75 4.23 6.47
CA PHE A 55 -10.56 3.25 5.42
C PHE A 55 -11.26 3.68 4.14
N VAL A 56 -10.60 3.39 3.02
CA VAL A 56 -11.05 3.69 1.67
C VAL A 56 -11.14 2.38 0.91
N GLU A 57 -12.34 2.03 0.49
CA GLU A 57 -12.61 0.83 -0.31
C GLU A 57 -12.86 1.24 -1.76
N TYR A 58 -12.28 0.50 -2.71
CA TYR A 58 -12.58 0.65 -4.13
C TYR A 58 -13.87 -0.11 -4.47
N ILE A 59 -14.87 0.60 -5.00
CA ILE A 59 -16.22 0.04 -5.24
C ILE A 59 -16.65 0.07 -6.71
N GLU A 60 -15.85 0.65 -7.59
CA GLU A 60 -16.20 0.74 -9.01
C GLU A 60 -16.22 -0.67 -9.64
N GLU A 61 -17.35 -1.01 -10.26
CA GLU A 61 -17.56 -2.32 -10.89
C GLU A 61 -16.58 -2.54 -12.06
N VAL A 62 -15.94 -3.70 -12.07
CA VAL A 62 -15.02 -4.13 -13.12
C VAL A 62 -15.75 -5.12 -14.02
N GLU A 63 -15.80 -4.84 -15.32
CA GLU A 63 -16.41 -5.72 -16.31
C GLU A 63 -15.78 -7.13 -16.28
N GLU A 64 -16.62 -8.16 -16.39
CA GLU A 64 -16.17 -9.55 -16.44
C GLU A 64 -15.26 -9.79 -17.65
N GLY A 65 -14.08 -10.37 -17.41
CA GLY A 65 -13.05 -10.59 -18.44
C GLY A 65 -12.01 -9.47 -18.59
N LYS A 66 -12.11 -8.38 -17.81
CA LYS A 66 -11.00 -7.42 -17.66
C LYS A 66 -9.99 -7.93 -16.64
N GLU A 67 -8.72 -7.98 -17.05
CA GLU A 67 -7.60 -8.46 -16.22
C GLU A 67 -7.05 -7.35 -15.29
N ASP A 68 -6.11 -7.71 -14.42
CA ASP A 68 -5.63 -6.90 -13.30
C ASP A 68 -4.95 -5.56 -13.69
N TRP A 69 -4.38 -5.46 -14.90
CA TRP A 69 -3.59 -4.30 -15.32
C TRP A 69 -4.04 -3.74 -16.66
N TRP A 70 -4.02 -2.42 -16.78
CA TRP A 70 -3.86 -1.70 -18.05
C TRP A 70 -2.39 -1.70 -18.45
N ILE A 71 -2.09 -2.18 -19.66
CA ILE A 71 -0.73 -2.25 -20.21
C ILE A 71 -0.66 -1.41 -21.50
N MET A 72 0.07 -0.30 -21.44
CA MET A 72 0.36 0.59 -22.56
C MET A 72 1.62 0.13 -23.28
N VAL A 73 1.47 -0.52 -24.44
CA VAL A 73 2.60 -1.07 -25.21
C VAL A 73 3.25 -0.05 -26.15
N SER A 74 2.50 0.99 -26.51
CA SER A 74 3.01 2.09 -27.33
C SER A 74 2.34 3.38 -26.88
N THR A 75 3.15 4.35 -26.48
CA THR A 75 2.71 5.72 -26.20
C THR A 75 3.81 6.68 -26.64
N ILE A 76 3.38 7.82 -27.20
CA ILE A 76 4.26 8.89 -27.64
C ILE A 76 4.80 9.69 -26.44
N ASP A 77 4.10 9.63 -25.31
CA ASP A 77 4.37 10.42 -24.11
C ASP A 77 4.18 9.57 -22.84
N PRO A 78 5.16 8.72 -22.48
CA PRO A 78 5.11 7.93 -21.24
C PRO A 78 4.93 8.80 -19.99
N GLU A 79 5.45 10.03 -20.02
CA GLU A 79 5.47 10.92 -18.86
C GLU A 79 4.07 11.47 -18.52
N TYR A 80 3.21 11.66 -19.52
CA TYR A 80 1.80 11.94 -19.30
C TYR A 80 1.13 10.93 -18.37
N TYR A 81 1.46 9.64 -18.52
CA TYR A 81 0.89 8.56 -17.71
C TYR A 81 1.55 8.45 -16.34
N THR A 82 2.88 8.56 -16.26
CA THR A 82 3.58 8.43 -14.98
C THR A 82 3.27 9.58 -14.03
N GLN A 83 3.03 10.80 -14.55
CA GLN A 83 2.53 11.91 -13.73
C GLN A 83 1.14 11.64 -13.12
N ARG A 84 0.36 10.72 -13.70
CA ARG A 84 -0.98 10.31 -13.24
C ARG A 84 -0.98 8.99 -12.47
N GLY A 85 0.20 8.49 -12.09
CA GLY A 85 0.35 7.30 -11.24
C GLY A 85 0.51 5.99 -11.99
N PHE A 86 0.60 6.00 -13.31
CA PHE A 86 1.05 4.78 -13.99
C PHE A 86 2.54 4.57 -13.71
N ILE A 87 2.99 3.32 -13.72
CA ILE A 87 4.39 2.97 -13.46
C ILE A 87 5.04 2.46 -14.75
N LYS A 88 6.35 2.65 -14.88
CA LYS A 88 7.10 2.19 -16.04
C LYS A 88 7.69 0.80 -15.79
N VAL A 89 7.40 -0.16 -16.67
CA VAL A 89 7.92 -1.54 -16.59
C VAL A 89 8.68 -1.83 -17.88
N GLY A 90 10.01 -1.72 -17.85
CA GLY A 90 10.83 -1.81 -19.05
C GLY A 90 10.46 -0.72 -20.07
N ASN A 91 9.91 -1.13 -21.22
CA ASN A 91 9.48 -0.24 -22.29
C ASN A 91 7.98 0.08 -22.31
N VAL A 92 7.20 -0.48 -21.37
CA VAL A 92 5.76 -0.26 -21.29
C VAL A 92 5.41 0.58 -20.07
N VAL A 93 4.20 1.13 -20.07
CA VAL A 93 3.63 1.84 -18.92
C VAL A 93 2.38 1.09 -18.46
N VAL A 94 2.22 0.88 -17.16
CA VAL A 94 1.14 0.07 -16.61
C VAL A 94 0.43 0.77 -15.47
N ALA A 95 -0.86 0.48 -15.29
CA ALA A 95 -1.62 0.85 -14.11
C ALA A 95 -2.61 -0.25 -13.75
N PRO A 96 -3.05 -0.33 -12.49
CA PRO A 96 -4.13 -1.23 -12.10
C PRO A 96 -5.37 -0.98 -12.97
N PHE A 97 -6.10 -2.03 -13.32
CA PHE A 97 -7.32 -1.84 -14.10
C PHE A 97 -8.39 -1.12 -13.27
N SER A 98 -8.89 0.00 -13.80
CA SER A 98 -10.05 0.72 -13.29
C SER A 98 -10.77 1.42 -14.45
N PRO A 99 -12.11 1.33 -14.54
CA PRO A 99 -12.90 2.10 -15.50
C PRO A 99 -12.65 3.61 -15.41
N ALA A 100 -12.43 4.17 -14.21
CA ALA A 100 -12.09 5.59 -14.04
C ALA A 100 -10.77 5.97 -14.74
N LEU A 101 -9.80 5.05 -14.83
CA LEU A 101 -8.54 5.27 -15.54
C LEU A 101 -8.66 5.11 -17.06
N ALA A 102 -9.68 4.41 -17.57
CA ALA A 102 -9.87 4.21 -19.01
C ALA A 102 -10.01 5.55 -19.77
N LYS A 103 -10.56 6.58 -19.10
CA LYS A 103 -10.70 7.95 -19.65
C LYS A 103 -9.36 8.63 -19.91
N LEU A 104 -8.27 8.18 -19.30
CA LEU A 104 -6.92 8.71 -19.52
C LEU A 104 -6.24 8.14 -20.76
N VAL A 105 -6.67 6.96 -21.21
CA VAL A 105 -6.06 6.27 -22.34
C VAL A 105 -6.37 7.06 -23.61
N ARG A 106 -5.35 7.68 -24.20
CA ARG A 106 -5.49 8.44 -25.44
C ARG A 106 -5.79 7.49 -26.59
N ALA A 107 -6.68 7.89 -27.50
CA ALA A 107 -7.02 7.11 -28.68
C ALA A 107 -5.83 6.85 -29.62
N SER A 108 -4.78 7.68 -29.53
CA SER A 108 -3.53 7.51 -30.29
C SER A 108 -2.62 6.40 -29.75
N ASP A 109 -2.84 5.95 -28.52
CA ASP A 109 -1.93 5.06 -27.83
C ASP A 109 -2.47 3.62 -27.84
N MET A 110 -1.57 2.64 -27.86
CA MET A 110 -1.96 1.23 -27.89
C MET A 110 -1.92 0.63 -26.50
N SER A 111 -3.06 0.08 -26.07
CA SER A 111 -3.22 -0.54 -24.75
C SER A 111 -4.00 -1.85 -24.83
N PHE A 112 -3.73 -2.75 -23.90
CA PHE A 112 -4.59 -3.91 -23.63
C PHE A 112 -4.68 -4.14 -22.12
N THR A 113 -5.58 -5.02 -21.69
CA THR A 113 -5.67 -5.45 -20.29
C THR A 113 -5.01 -6.81 -20.12
N GLY A 114 -4.20 -6.99 -19.08
CA GLY A 114 -3.44 -8.21 -18.87
C GLY A 114 -3.02 -8.46 -17.42
N THR A 115 -2.58 -9.68 -17.13
CA THR A 115 -1.86 -10.08 -15.92
C THR A 115 -0.35 -9.95 -16.15
N SER A 116 0.39 -9.51 -15.14
CA SER A 116 1.85 -9.32 -15.26
C SER A 116 2.56 -9.32 -13.91
N ASP A 117 3.38 -10.33 -13.67
CA ASP A 117 4.25 -10.41 -12.48
C ASP A 117 5.29 -9.30 -12.45
N ALA A 118 5.74 -8.85 -13.62
CA ALA A 118 6.67 -7.71 -13.73
C ALA A 118 6.00 -6.41 -13.29
N ALA A 119 4.73 -6.19 -13.68
CA ALA A 119 3.95 -5.06 -13.22
C ALA A 119 3.70 -5.11 -11.71
N GLU A 120 3.37 -6.28 -11.17
CA GLU A 120 3.23 -6.47 -9.72
C GLU A 120 4.49 -6.10 -8.97
N LYS A 121 5.62 -6.70 -9.37
CA LYS A 121 6.90 -6.45 -8.71
C LYS A 121 7.27 -4.96 -8.76
N GLU A 122 7.13 -4.33 -9.92
CA GLU A 122 7.50 -2.92 -10.07
C GLU A 122 6.57 -2.00 -9.28
N TRP A 123 5.27 -2.34 -9.21
CA TRP A 123 4.29 -1.60 -8.42
C TRP A 123 4.64 -1.57 -6.93
N TYR A 124 5.04 -2.73 -6.38
CA TYR A 124 5.46 -2.81 -4.98
C TYR A 124 6.80 -2.12 -4.70
N ASN A 125 7.64 -1.90 -5.72
CA ASN A 125 8.88 -1.16 -5.58
C ASN A 125 8.70 0.36 -5.73
N ASP A 126 7.61 0.80 -6.37
CA ASP A 126 7.23 2.21 -6.51
C ASP A 126 6.34 2.67 -5.33
N TYR A 127 5.60 3.76 -5.50
CA TYR A 127 4.68 4.31 -4.50
C TYR A 127 3.60 3.31 -4.05
N GLY A 128 3.28 2.31 -4.88
CA GLY A 128 2.31 1.26 -4.59
C GLY A 128 2.65 0.43 -3.36
N GLY A 129 3.94 0.25 -3.06
CA GLY A 129 4.41 -0.47 -1.88
C GLY A 129 4.54 0.38 -0.61
N LEU A 130 4.43 1.71 -0.69
CA LEU A 130 4.67 2.61 0.43
C LEU A 130 3.47 2.70 1.38
N THR A 131 3.06 1.56 1.95
CA THR A 131 1.84 1.40 2.77
C THR A 131 2.16 0.86 4.17
N PRO A 132 2.87 1.64 5.02
CA PRO A 132 3.33 1.16 6.33
C PRO A 132 2.19 0.70 7.26
N ILE A 133 1.01 1.31 7.21
CA ILE A 133 -0.13 0.90 8.06
C ILE A 133 -0.70 -0.44 7.58
N ARG A 134 -0.80 -0.66 6.26
CA ARG A 134 -1.17 -1.95 5.69
C ARG A 134 -0.24 -3.07 6.17
N TYR A 135 1.07 -2.88 6.09
CA TYR A 135 2.05 -3.86 6.57
C TYR A 135 1.96 -4.08 8.09
N MET A 136 1.66 -3.04 8.88
CA MET A 136 1.39 -3.16 10.31
C MET A 136 0.14 -4.02 10.58
N MET A 137 -0.95 -3.83 9.82
CA MET A 137 -2.17 -4.63 9.94
C MET A 137 -1.95 -6.09 9.51
N ASP A 138 -1.15 -6.32 8.47
CA ASP A 138 -0.76 -7.67 8.05
C ASP A 138 0.06 -8.40 9.13
N ALA A 139 0.97 -7.68 9.78
CA ALA A 139 1.71 -8.19 10.94
C ALA A 139 0.77 -8.59 12.09
N GLU A 140 -0.22 -7.74 12.43
CA GLU A 140 -1.22 -8.04 13.45
C GLU A 140 -2.06 -9.26 13.10
N ARG A 141 -2.47 -9.39 11.82
CA ARG A 141 -3.21 -10.55 11.33
C ARG A 141 -2.43 -11.84 11.54
N LEU A 142 -1.14 -11.85 11.20
CA LEU A 142 -0.26 -13.01 11.40
C LEU A 142 -0.07 -13.33 12.90
N LEU A 143 0.07 -12.32 13.75
CA LEU A 143 0.15 -12.50 15.20
C LEU A 143 -1.13 -13.14 15.76
N ILE A 144 -2.31 -12.64 15.37
CA ILE A 144 -3.61 -13.20 15.77
C ILE A 144 -3.75 -14.63 15.28
N GLN A 145 -3.32 -14.91 14.04
CA GLN A 145 -3.33 -16.27 13.50
C GLN A 145 -2.46 -17.20 14.33
N ALA A 146 -1.23 -16.81 14.69
CA ALA A 146 -0.33 -17.60 15.53
C ALA A 146 -0.96 -17.94 16.90
N ILE A 147 -1.62 -16.97 17.54
CA ILE A 147 -2.32 -17.16 18.82
C ILE A 147 -3.49 -18.13 18.65
N LYS A 148 -4.33 -17.96 17.62
CA LYS A 148 -5.47 -18.84 17.36
C LYS A 148 -5.04 -20.27 17.02
N THR A 149 -3.95 -20.44 16.27
CA THR A 149 -3.39 -21.77 16.00
C THR A 149 -2.95 -22.45 17.29
N ARG A 150 -2.26 -21.73 18.18
CA ARG A 150 -1.87 -22.24 19.51
C ARG A 150 -3.07 -22.70 20.34
N GLU A 151 -4.14 -21.91 20.36
CA GLU A 151 -5.37 -22.20 21.12
C GLU A 151 -6.10 -23.44 20.58
N ARG A 152 -6.14 -23.62 19.25
CA ARG A 152 -6.86 -24.72 18.60
C ARG A 152 -6.08 -26.03 18.59
N GLU A 153 -4.78 -25.97 18.30
CA GLU A 153 -3.98 -27.16 18.00
C GLU A 153 -3.07 -27.56 19.16
N GLY A 154 -3.00 -26.75 20.22
CA GLY A 154 -2.13 -27.02 21.37
C GLY A 154 -0.63 -26.88 21.06
N ARG A 155 -0.25 -26.55 19.83
CA ARG A 155 1.12 -26.26 19.39
C ARG A 155 1.16 -24.86 18.81
N GLY A 156 2.07 -24.04 19.32
CA GLY A 156 2.27 -22.69 18.81
C GLY A 156 3.19 -22.68 17.59
N ASP A 157 2.90 -21.79 16.64
CA ASP A 157 3.72 -21.62 15.44
C ASP A 157 4.66 -20.43 15.60
N ILE A 158 5.92 -20.72 15.93
CA ILE A 158 6.97 -19.71 16.07
C ILE A 158 7.30 -19.07 14.72
N LYS A 159 7.14 -19.78 13.61
CA LYS A 159 7.37 -19.21 12.27
C LYS A 159 6.33 -18.16 11.93
N LEU A 160 5.07 -18.36 12.31
CA LEU A 160 4.05 -17.30 12.16
C LEU A 160 4.38 -16.08 13.03
N LEU A 161 4.90 -16.27 14.24
CA LEU A 161 5.39 -15.15 15.06
C LEU A 161 6.57 -14.43 14.41
N GLU A 162 7.50 -15.16 13.80
CA GLU A 162 8.62 -14.59 13.04
C GLU A 162 8.11 -13.76 11.86
N SER A 163 7.22 -14.31 11.04
CA SER A 163 6.62 -13.61 9.90
C SER A 163 5.89 -12.35 10.33
N ALA A 164 5.15 -12.41 11.44
CA ALA A 164 4.48 -11.25 12.02
C ALA A 164 5.49 -10.14 12.38
N CYS A 165 6.61 -10.49 13.01
CA CYS A 165 7.66 -9.53 13.34
C CYS A 165 8.36 -8.97 12.09
N LYS A 166 8.55 -9.78 11.04
CA LYS A 166 9.16 -9.34 9.76
C LYS A 166 8.27 -8.33 9.04
N GLU A 167 6.97 -8.59 8.93
CA GLU A 167 6.02 -7.63 8.35
C GLU A 167 5.97 -6.32 9.14
N LEU A 168 6.03 -6.40 10.49
CA LEU A 168 6.10 -5.19 11.30
C LEU A 168 7.42 -4.43 11.12
N LYS A 169 8.54 -5.13 10.97
CA LYS A 169 9.83 -4.50 10.65
C LYS A 169 9.79 -3.82 9.28
N LYS A 170 9.15 -4.46 8.30
CA LYS A 170 8.92 -3.91 6.96
C LYS A 170 8.15 -2.59 7.03
N ALA A 171 7.06 -2.55 7.80
CA ALA A 171 6.31 -1.32 8.07
C ALA A 171 7.18 -0.20 8.66
N VAL A 172 8.04 -0.52 9.64
CA VAL A 172 8.98 0.45 10.24
C VAL A 172 9.95 1.02 9.20
N ILE A 173 10.59 0.15 8.40
CA ILE A 173 11.55 0.57 7.37
C ILE A 173 10.86 1.43 6.33
N ILE A 174 9.67 1.03 5.83
CA ILE A 174 8.90 1.84 4.89
C ILE A 174 8.59 3.22 5.47
N ALA A 175 8.08 3.29 6.71
CA ALA A 175 7.71 4.54 7.36
C ALA A 175 8.91 5.49 7.54
N LYS A 176 10.09 4.93 7.79
CA LYS A 176 11.32 5.69 8.08
C LYS A 176 12.10 6.05 6.81
N GLU A 177 12.26 5.12 5.90
CA GLU A 177 13.25 5.13 4.81
C GLU A 177 12.59 5.20 3.43
N ARG A 178 11.26 5.07 3.34
CA ARG A 178 10.45 5.24 2.12
C ARG A 178 10.82 4.33 0.95
N TYR A 179 11.14 3.08 1.24
CA TYR A 179 11.21 2.01 0.25
C TYR A 179 10.69 0.72 0.87
N VAL A 180 10.30 -0.24 0.03
CA VAL A 180 9.94 -1.59 0.49
C VAL A 180 11.22 -2.43 0.60
N PRO A 181 11.61 -2.86 1.80
CA PRO A 181 12.85 -3.61 1.97
C PRO A 181 12.73 -5.04 1.43
N PRO A 182 13.82 -5.58 0.84
CA PRO A 182 13.92 -7.00 0.52
C PRO A 182 14.04 -7.87 1.78
N GLU A 183 13.77 -9.17 1.64
CA GLU A 183 13.72 -10.11 2.77
C GLU A 183 15.03 -10.24 3.57
N ASP A 184 16.18 -10.07 2.92
CA ASP A 184 17.50 -10.15 3.56
C ASP A 184 17.78 -8.97 4.51
N GLU A 185 17.08 -7.84 4.34
CA GLU A 185 17.13 -6.70 5.26
C GLU A 185 16.20 -6.88 6.48
N LEU A 186 15.31 -7.88 6.48
CA LEU A 186 14.32 -8.13 7.53
C LEU A 186 14.85 -8.97 8.72
N THR A 187 16.08 -8.68 9.15
CA THR A 187 16.69 -9.29 10.35
C THR A 187 16.01 -8.84 11.65
N LEU A 188 15.57 -9.75 12.50
CA LEU A 188 14.88 -9.38 13.74
C LEU A 188 15.89 -9.05 14.85
N ASP A 189 15.58 -8.03 15.64
CA ASP A 189 16.34 -7.58 16.82
C ASP A 189 15.84 -8.25 18.12
N ILE A 190 15.01 -9.30 18.00
CA ILE A 190 14.50 -10.09 19.11
C ILE A 190 14.90 -11.56 18.93
N SER A 191 15.16 -12.25 20.05
CA SER A 191 15.37 -13.70 20.03
C SER A 191 14.03 -14.43 19.95
N LEU A 192 13.92 -15.37 19.01
CA LEU A 192 12.79 -16.28 18.85
C LEU A 192 13.10 -17.69 19.36
N GLU A 193 14.17 -17.84 20.16
CA GLU A 193 14.52 -19.10 20.79
C GLU A 193 13.68 -19.33 22.06
N GLY A 194 13.23 -20.57 22.25
CA GLY A 194 12.55 -21.00 23.48
C GLY A 194 11.10 -21.44 23.27
N GLY A 195 10.34 -21.46 24.36
CA GLY A 195 8.93 -21.87 24.36
C GLY A 195 8.03 -20.79 23.76
N PHE A 196 6.95 -21.22 23.11
CA PHE A 196 6.01 -20.31 22.43
C PHE A 196 5.51 -19.17 23.32
N GLU A 197 5.20 -19.43 24.60
CA GLU A 197 4.67 -18.39 25.51
C GLU A 197 5.70 -17.29 25.81
N ASP A 198 6.99 -17.66 25.91
CA ASP A 198 8.06 -16.70 26.14
C ASP A 198 8.33 -15.89 24.89
N VAL A 199 8.37 -16.54 23.72
CA VAL A 199 8.47 -15.87 22.42
C VAL A 199 7.28 -14.93 22.19
N LEU A 200 6.06 -15.38 22.44
CA LEU A 200 4.85 -14.55 22.31
C LEU A 200 4.90 -13.32 23.21
N ARG A 201 5.43 -13.45 24.44
CA ARG A 201 5.60 -12.31 25.35
C ARG A 201 6.59 -11.29 24.80
N LEU A 202 7.69 -11.74 24.19
CA LEU A 202 8.67 -10.87 23.55
C LEU A 202 8.08 -10.19 22.31
N VAL A 203 7.41 -10.95 21.45
CA VAL A 203 6.73 -10.45 20.25
C VAL A 203 5.69 -9.39 20.60
N LYS A 204 4.85 -9.61 21.62
CA LYS A 204 3.86 -8.59 22.06
C LYS A 204 4.51 -7.28 22.52
N ARG A 205 5.69 -7.35 23.16
CA ARG A 205 6.44 -6.15 23.55
C ARG A 205 7.04 -5.44 22.33
N TYR A 206 7.56 -6.22 21.38
CA TYR A 206 8.06 -5.72 20.11
C TYR A 206 6.96 -4.99 19.32
N PHE A 207 5.77 -5.60 19.19
CA PHE A 207 4.61 -5.01 18.53
C PHE A 207 4.25 -3.64 19.08
N ARG A 208 4.03 -3.57 20.40
CA ARG A 208 3.67 -2.32 21.08
C ARG A 208 4.70 -1.20 20.87
N ALA A 209 5.99 -1.55 20.84
CA ALA A 209 7.05 -0.56 20.63
C ALA A 209 7.06 -0.06 19.17
N LYS A 210 6.92 -0.97 18.20
CA LYS A 210 7.03 -0.66 16.77
C LYS A 210 5.77 -0.02 16.19
N GLU A 211 4.57 -0.39 16.62
CA GLU A 211 3.33 0.29 16.20
C GLU A 211 3.37 1.79 16.53
N LEU A 212 3.78 2.14 17.76
CA LEU A 212 3.94 3.53 18.17
C LEU A 212 5.01 4.27 17.37
N GLU A 213 6.10 3.58 17.02
CA GLU A 213 7.16 4.12 16.16
C GLU A 213 6.62 4.42 14.75
N ILE A 214 5.94 3.46 14.13
CA ILE A 214 5.34 3.58 12.79
C ILE A 214 4.36 4.76 12.75
N ILE A 215 3.41 4.82 13.70
CA ILE A 215 2.41 5.90 13.76
C ILE A 215 3.10 7.27 13.84
N ARG A 216 4.11 7.41 14.70
CA ARG A 216 4.85 8.69 14.83
C ARG A 216 5.57 9.06 13.54
N LEU A 217 6.23 8.10 12.90
CA LEU A 217 6.95 8.33 11.63
C LEU A 217 5.99 8.75 10.52
N VAL A 218 4.90 8.01 10.32
CA VAL A 218 3.87 8.33 9.31
C VAL A 218 3.29 9.72 9.52
N LEU A 219 2.87 10.05 10.75
CA LEU A 219 2.31 11.36 11.08
C LEU A 219 3.31 12.50 10.87
N SER A 220 4.59 12.29 11.19
CA SER A 220 5.62 13.31 11.00
C SER A 220 5.84 13.66 9.52
N LYS A 221 5.78 12.65 8.63
CA LYS A 221 5.97 12.84 7.20
C LYS A 221 4.79 13.57 6.57
N ILE A 222 3.56 13.15 6.89
CA ILE A 222 2.33 13.77 6.37
C ILE A 222 2.16 15.22 6.86
N ARG A 223 2.68 15.58 8.05
CA ARG A 223 2.63 16.96 8.56
C ARG A 223 3.70 17.87 7.98
N SER A 224 4.86 17.32 7.61
CA SER A 224 5.97 18.12 7.06
C SER A 224 5.72 18.67 5.65
N THR A 225 4.65 18.22 4.98
CA THR A 225 4.23 18.68 3.66
C THR A 225 3.28 19.89 3.72
N THR A 226 2.86 20.33 4.91
CA THR A 226 2.12 21.57 5.10
C THR A 226 3.06 22.76 4.97
N PRO A 227 2.89 23.68 3.99
CA PRO A 227 3.69 24.89 3.94
C PRO A 227 3.44 25.73 5.20
N PRO A 228 4.45 26.43 5.76
CA PRO A 228 4.23 27.35 6.86
C PRO A 228 3.21 28.40 6.41
N GLU A 229 2.21 28.65 7.25
CA GLU A 229 1.24 29.75 7.06
C GLU A 229 2.04 31.03 6.78
N GLN A 230 1.84 31.60 5.57
CA GLN A 230 2.34 32.91 5.18
C GLN A 230 1.29 33.97 5.49
#